data_AF-A0A1B1BG84-F1
#
_entry.id   AF-A0A1B1BG84-F1
#
_cell.length_a   1.000
_cell.length_b   1.000
_cell.length_c   1.000
_cell.angle_alpha   90.00
_cell.angle_beta   90.00
_cell.angle_gamma   90.00
#
_symmetry.space_group_name_H-M   'P 1'
#
loop_
_entity.id
_entity.type
_entity.pdbx_description
1 polymer ?
#
loop_
_entity_poly.entity_id
_entity_poly.type
_entity_poly.pdbx_seq_one_letter_code
_entity_poly.pdbx_strand_id
1 'polypeptide(L)' 'MTDTEHPAGFDPADLTFITTGVTDQEAAAVTAVLRAMLRAESDNLRAAPHESRSPWQDSQRAIREPLARGDERWRGFTA' A
#
# COMPACT_ATOMS: atom_id res chain seq x y z
N MET A 1 -28.02 -22.47 7.76
CA MET A 1 -26.57 -22.58 7.94
C MET A 1 -26.05 -21.15 7.92
N THR A 2 -26.04 -20.52 9.09
CA THR A 2 -25.77 -19.09 9.24
C THR A 2 -24.28 -18.86 9.08
N ASP A 3 -23.92 -18.23 7.98
CA ASP A 3 -22.58 -17.69 7.75
C ASP A 3 -22.36 -16.60 8.80
N THR A 4 -21.56 -16.89 9.82
CA THR A 4 -21.14 -15.91 10.81
C THR A 4 -20.27 -14.91 10.05
N GLU A 5 -20.83 -13.75 9.70
CA GLU A 5 -20.06 -12.62 9.19
C GLU A 5 -18.89 -12.39 10.14
N HIS A 6 -17.70 -12.83 9.74
CA HIS A 6 -16.46 -12.53 10.43
C HIS A 6 -16.21 -11.04 10.23
N PRO A 7 -16.32 -10.19 11.27
CA PRO A 7 -15.80 -8.83 11.14
C PRO A 7 -14.31 -9.00 10.85
N ALA A 8 -13.87 -8.52 9.69
CA ALA A 8 -12.52 -8.71 9.17
C ALA A 8 -11.47 -8.68 10.30
N GLY A 9 -10.96 -9.85 10.70
CA GLY A 9 -10.00 -10.00 11.78
C GLY A 9 -10.41 -11.01 12.85
N PHE A 10 -9.78 -12.19 12.79
CA PHE A 10 -9.39 -13.05 13.90
C PHE A 10 -10.35 -13.18 15.10
N ASP A 11 -10.92 -14.38 15.25
CA ASP A 11 -11.71 -14.76 16.42
C ASP A 11 -10.80 -15.12 17.61
N PRO A 12 -10.90 -14.45 18.77
CA PRO A 12 -10.15 -14.82 19.97
C PRO A 12 -10.48 -16.24 20.47
N ALA A 13 -11.59 -16.83 20.07
CA ALA A 13 -11.89 -18.24 20.37
C ALA A 13 -10.90 -19.22 19.72
N ASP A 14 -10.15 -18.78 18.68
CA ASP A 14 -9.11 -19.59 18.03
C ASP A 14 -7.78 -19.61 18.81
N LEU A 15 -7.64 -18.80 19.87
CA LEU A 15 -6.43 -18.77 20.70
C LEU A 15 -6.43 -19.85 21.77
N THR A 16 -5.37 -20.65 21.80
CA THR A 16 -5.10 -21.58 22.91
C THR A 16 -3.85 -21.16 23.67
N PHE A 17 -4.00 -20.85 24.96
CA PHE A 17 -2.87 -20.61 25.86
C PHE A 17 -2.35 -21.94 26.41
N ILE A 18 -1.10 -22.28 26.11
CA ILE A 18 -0.46 -23.53 26.56
C ILE A 18 0.11 -23.36 27.98
N THR A 19 0.47 -22.13 28.36
CA THR A 19 0.99 -21.82 29.69
C THR A 19 -0.11 -21.91 30.75
N THR A 20 0.20 -22.55 31.88
CA THR A 20 -0.69 -22.63 33.03
C THR A 20 -0.71 -21.32 33.81
N GLY A 21 -1.86 -20.93 34.35
CA GLY A 21 -1.98 -19.77 35.25
C GLY A 21 -2.06 -18.41 34.54
N VAL A 22 -2.38 -18.40 33.24
CA VAL A 22 -2.68 -17.16 32.51
C VAL A 22 -3.96 -16.55 33.07
N THR A 23 -3.88 -15.29 33.46
CA THR A 23 -5.03 -14.51 33.94
C THR A 23 -5.86 -13.97 32.77
N ASP A 24 -7.14 -13.67 33.03
CA ASP A 24 -8.03 -13.06 32.03
C ASP A 24 -7.45 -11.74 31.45
N GLN A 25 -6.75 -10.98 32.29
CA GLN A 25 -6.13 -9.72 31.91
C GLN A 25 -4.95 -9.93 30.96
N GLU A 26 -4.12 -10.94 31.21
CA GLU A 26 -3.00 -11.29 30.33
C GLU A 26 -3.52 -11.84 29.00
N ALA A 27 -4.53 -12.71 29.04
CA ALA A 27 -5.17 -13.22 27.84
C ALA A 27 -5.76 -12.10 26.99
N ALA A 28 -6.43 -11.13 27.62
CA ALA A 28 -6.96 -9.94 26.94
C ALA A 28 -5.85 -9.07 26.33
N ALA A 29 -4.75 -8.86 27.05
CA ALA A 29 -3.62 -8.06 26.57
C ALA A 29 -2.97 -8.69 25.33
N VAL A 30 -2.69 -10.00 25.37
CA VAL A 30 -2.11 -10.74 24.23
C VAL A 30 -3.04 -10.70 23.03
N THR A 31 -4.34 -10.95 23.25
CA THR A 31 -5.35 -10.90 22.19
C THR A 31 -5.41 -9.52 21.54
N ALA A 32 -5.36 -8.45 22.33
CA ALA A 32 -5.36 -7.08 21.83
C ALA A 32 -4.13 -6.78 20.96
N VAL A 33 -2.94 -7.23 21.39
CA VAL A 33 -1.69 -7.08 20.62
C VAL A 33 -1.78 -7.81 19.29
N LEU A 34 -2.22 -9.09 19.30
CA LEU A 34 -2.34 -9.88 18.07
C LEU A 34 -3.35 -9.27 17.09
N ARG A 35 -4.50 -8.79 17.59
CA ARG A 35 -5.48 -8.06 16.77
C ARG A 35 -4.90 -6.77 16.19
N ALA A 36 -4.15 -6.00 16.97
CA ALA A 36 -3.52 -4.77 16.51
C ALA A 36 -2.49 -5.04 15.40
N MET A 37 -1.67 -6.09 15.56
CA MET A 37 -0.69 -6.50 14.55
C MET A 37 -1.37 -6.95 13.24
N LEU A 38 -2.41 -7.78 13.33
CA LEU A 38 -3.14 -8.24 12.14
C LEU A 38 -3.81 -7.09 11.40
N ARG A 39 -4.34 -6.12 12.15
CA ARG A 39 -4.92 -4.90 11.57
C ARG A 39 -3.85 -4.08 10.85
N ALA A 40 -2.70 -3.85 11.50
CA ALA A 40 -1.60 -3.10 10.90
C ALA A 40 -1.10 -3.76 9.60
N GLU A 41 -0.96 -5.08 9.59
CA GLU A 41 -0.56 -5.82 8.38
C GLU A 41 -1.62 -5.71 7.27
N SER A 42 -2.90 -5.86 7.63
CA SER A 42 -4.00 -5.72 6.68
C SER A 42 -4.08 -4.30 6.10
N ASP A 43 -3.86 -3.28 6.93
CA ASP A 43 -3.86 -1.88 6.52
C ASP A 43 -2.64 -1.57 5.63
N ASN A 44 -1.48 -2.19 5.89
CA ASN A 44 -0.30 -2.11 5.02
C ASN A 44 -0.55 -2.76 3.65
N LEU A 45 -1.21 -3.92 3.61
CA LEU A 45 -1.60 -4.58 2.35
C LEU A 45 -2.67 -3.78 1.58
N ARG A 46 -3.57 -3.09 2.29
CA ARG A 46 -4.61 -2.23 1.70
C ARG A 46 -4.11 -0.83 1.36
N ALA A 47 -2.94 -0.44 1.85
CA ALA A 47 -2.29 0.78 1.42
C ALA A 47 -1.87 0.61 -0.04
N ALA A 48 -2.83 0.82 -0.96
CA ALA A 48 -2.52 1.14 -2.33
C ALA A 48 -1.49 2.29 -2.28
N PRO A 49 -0.42 2.26 -3.09
CA PRO A 49 0.41 3.44 -3.25
C PRO A 49 -0.55 4.56 -3.58
N HIS A 50 -0.64 5.57 -2.72
CA HIS A 50 -1.40 6.75 -3.06
C HIS A 50 -0.95 7.13 -4.46
N GLU A 51 -1.89 7.22 -5.40
CA GLU A 51 -1.64 7.75 -6.74
C GLU A 51 -1.33 9.26 -6.67
N SER A 52 -0.64 9.71 -5.61
CA SER A 52 0.14 10.91 -5.60
C SER A 52 1.15 10.79 -6.72
N ARG A 53 0.89 11.57 -7.78
CA ARG A 53 1.78 11.77 -8.91
C ARG A 53 3.20 11.99 -8.36
N SER A 54 4.16 11.18 -8.81
CA SER A 54 5.50 11.26 -8.25
C SER A 54 6.15 12.61 -8.60
N PRO A 55 7.10 13.12 -7.81
CA PRO A 55 7.85 14.32 -8.18
C PRO A 55 8.53 14.21 -9.56
N TRP A 56 8.82 12.99 -10.00
CA TRP A 56 9.32 12.71 -11.34
C TRP A 56 8.23 12.86 -12.41
N GLN A 57 7.01 12.39 -12.15
CA GLN A 57 5.85 12.61 -13.03
C GLN A 57 5.46 14.10 -13.09
N ASP A 58 5.53 14.86 -11.99
CA ASP A 58 5.28 16.31 -11.98
C ASP A 58 6.31 17.10 -12.78
N SER A 59 7.54 16.59 -12.88
CA SER A 59 8.63 17.23 -13.63
C SER A 59 8.78 16.72 -15.07
N GLN A 60 7.90 15.84 -15.55
CA GLN A 60 7.87 15.44 -16.96
C GLN A 60 7.43 16.62 -17.83
N ARG A 61 8.40 17.25 -18.50
CA ARG A 61 8.14 18.22 -19.56
C ARG A 61 7.66 17.50 -20.82
N ALA A 62 6.78 18.13 -21.59
CA ALA A 62 6.38 17.63 -22.89
C ALA A 62 7.62 17.34 -23.76
N ILE A 63 7.62 16.17 -24.40
CA ILE A 63 8.65 15.81 -25.38
C ILE A 63 8.62 16.88 -26.47
N ARG A 64 9.80 17.42 -26.82
CA ARG A 64 9.91 18.41 -27.89
C ARG A 64 9.34 17.83 -29.17
N GLU A 65 8.55 18.62 -29.88
CA GLU A 65 8.00 18.23 -31.16
C GLU A 65 9.15 17.88 -32.13
N PRO A 66 9.02 16.79 -32.92
CA PRO A 66 10.00 16.47 -33.94
C PRO A 66 10.20 17.66 -34.87
N LEU A 67 11.45 18.04 -35.10
CA LEU A 67 11.76 19.12 -36.02
C LEU A 67 11.33 18.67 -37.43
N ALA A 68 10.30 19.32 -37.99
CA ALA A 68 9.86 19.03 -39.35
C ALA A 68 11.04 19.27 -40.31
N ARG A 69 11.46 18.22 -41.04
CA ARG A 69 12.33 18.40 -42.20
C ARG A 69 11.50 19.12 -43.26
N GLY A 70 11.64 20.43 -43.35
CA GLY A 70 11.22 21.20 -44.51
C GLY A 70 12.36 21.25 -45.52
N ASP A 71 12.03 21.24 -46.81
CA ASP A 71 12.97 21.17 -47.95
C ASP A 71 14.03 22.29 -48.00
N GLU A 72 13.96 23.30 -47.12
CA GLU A 72 14.83 24.48 -47.17
C GLU A 72 15.42 24.91 -45.80
N ARG A 73 15.09 24.25 -44.68
CA ARG A 73 15.45 24.74 -43.33
C ARG A 73 16.76 24.23 -42.75
N TRP A 74 17.49 23.38 -43.46
CA TRP A 74 18.73 22.75 -42.97
C TRP A 74 20.02 23.29 -43.62
N ARG A 75 19.95 24.30 -44.51
CA ARG A 75 21.10 24.82 -45.27
C ARG A 75 21.49 26.25 -44.90
N GLY A 76 21.79 26.49 -43.63
CA GLY A 76 22.28 27.77 -43.13
C GLY A 76 23.45 27.62 -42.18
N PHE A 77 24.52 26.93 -42.58
CA PHE A 77 25.84 27.11 -41.97
C PHE A 77 26.64 28.02 -42.88
N THR A 78 26.73 29.29 -42.55
CA THR A 78 27.74 30.19 -43.12
C THR A 78 29.05 29.97 -42.36
N ALA A 79 30.12 29.69 -43.10
CA ALA A 79 31.50 29.64 -42.61
C ALA A 79 32.04 31.03 -42.28
#